data_AF-V4MXC0-F1
#
_entry.id   AF-V4MXC0-F1
#
_cell.length_a   1.000
_cell.length_b   1.000
_cell.length_c   1.000
_cell.angle_alpha   90.00
_cell.angle_beta   90.00
_cell.angle_gamma   90.00
#
_symmetry.space_group_name_H-M   'P 1'
#
loop_
_entity.id
_entity.type
_entity.pdbx_description
1 polymer ?
#
loop_
_entity_poly.entity_id
_entity_poly.type
_entity_poly.pdbx_seq_one_letter_code
_entity_poly.pdbx_strand_id
1 'polypeptide(L)'
;MERLERIIKGDHWIALDINLRKETIHVYDSIMSHSDDKEINIACRQFSRMLPQLLNIMVPENLRKKHNNQFKVTRKKGVPQNLNPGDCGVFSIKYIECLALGCTFDGICDKNVDRLRDRIASELFAELDEHEKERTDPFPHGKDKDHLITATQI
;
A
#
# COMPACT_ATOMS: atom_id res chain seq x y z
N MET A 1 -0.33 -13.38 -19.15
CA MET A 1 0.64 -12.67 -18.28
C MET A 1 0.10 -11.28 -18.04
N GLU A 2 -0.57 -11.09 -16.91
CA GLU A 2 -1.15 -9.80 -16.52
C GLU A 2 -0.03 -8.85 -16.09
N ARG A 3 0.02 -7.70 -16.76
CA ARG A 3 1.06 -6.69 -16.60
C ARG A 3 0.60 -5.73 -15.50
N LEU A 4 1.24 -5.76 -14.34
CA LEU A 4 1.03 -4.76 -13.28
C LEU A 4 1.30 -3.37 -13.86
N GLU A 5 0.27 -2.52 -13.84
CA GLU A 5 0.28 -1.21 -14.49
C GLU A 5 1.20 -0.22 -13.75
N ARG A 6 2.18 0.31 -14.48
CA ARG A 6 3.13 1.37 -14.09
C ARG A 6 2.40 2.70 -14.05
N ILE A 7 2.31 3.35 -12.88
CA ILE A 7 1.31 4.41 -12.65
C ILE A 7 1.72 5.79 -13.22
N ILE A 8 3.02 6.13 -13.44
CA ILE A 8 3.42 7.43 -14.04
C ILE A 8 4.64 7.27 -14.95
N LYS A 9 4.54 7.72 -16.21
CA LYS A 9 5.60 7.78 -17.27
C LYS A 9 6.50 6.55 -17.44
N GLY A 10 6.15 5.43 -16.81
CA GLY A 10 6.81 4.14 -16.96
C GLY A 10 8.02 3.91 -16.05
N ASP A 11 8.65 4.90 -15.45
CA ASP A 11 9.91 4.70 -14.71
C ASP A 11 9.90 5.26 -13.29
N HIS A 12 8.78 5.81 -12.84
CA HIS A 12 8.66 6.44 -11.53
C HIS A 12 7.63 5.74 -10.63
N TRP A 13 8.09 5.32 -9.45
CA TRP A 13 7.25 4.73 -8.40
C TRP A 13 6.79 5.81 -7.41
N ILE A 14 5.52 5.76 -7.05
CA ILE A 14 4.90 6.60 -6.02
C ILE A 14 4.17 5.74 -5.00
N ALA A 15 4.08 6.20 -3.76
CA ALA A 15 3.28 5.55 -2.72
C ALA A 15 1.92 6.24 -2.57
N LEU A 16 0.86 5.43 -2.44
CA LEU A 16 -0.51 5.89 -2.22
C LEU A 16 -1.00 5.48 -0.84
N ASP A 17 -1.38 6.46 -0.02
CA ASP A 17 -2.11 6.25 1.24
C ASP A 17 -3.58 6.58 1.01
N ILE A 18 -4.43 5.56 1.06
CA ILE A 18 -5.84 5.65 0.70
C ILE A 18 -6.68 5.59 1.98
N ASN A 19 -7.27 6.72 2.35
CA ASN A 19 -8.20 6.79 3.48
C ASN A 19 -9.65 6.60 2.99
N LEU A 20 -10.16 5.37 3.10
CA LEU A 20 -11.51 5.01 2.67
C LEU A 20 -12.62 5.78 3.39
N ARG A 21 -12.41 6.12 4.68
CA ARG A 21 -13.40 6.84 5.50
C ARG A 21 -13.46 8.34 5.15
N LYS A 22 -12.30 8.96 4.95
CA LYS A 22 -12.16 10.38 4.60
C LYS A 22 -12.30 10.64 3.10
N GLU A 23 -12.35 9.57 2.29
CA GLU A 23 -12.45 9.65 0.83
C GLU A 23 -11.26 10.42 0.21
N THR A 24 -10.05 10.17 0.71
CA THR A 24 -8.83 10.85 0.27
C THR A 24 -7.74 9.87 -0.16
N ILE A 25 -6.97 10.24 -1.18
CA ILE A 25 -5.74 9.57 -1.60
C ILE A 25 -4.59 10.55 -1.40
N HIS A 26 -3.69 10.25 -0.47
CA HIS A 26 -2.44 10.98 -0.32
C HIS A 26 -1.36 10.34 -1.19
N VAL A 27 -0.69 11.16 -2.00
CA VAL A 27 0.41 10.71 -2.88
C VAL A 27 1.73 11.14 -2.26
N TYR A 28 2.61 10.19 -2.02
CA TYR A 28 3.97 10.41 -1.56
C TYR A 28 4.92 10.19 -2.74
N ASP A 29 5.63 11.26 -3.10
CA ASP A 29 6.44 11.30 -4.31
C ASP A 29 7.86 11.77 -3.96
N SER A 30 8.83 10.88 -4.17
CA SER A 30 10.24 11.16 -3.89
C SER A 30 10.92 11.99 -4.99
N ILE A 31 10.30 12.22 -6.15
CA ILE A 31 10.90 12.99 -7.24
C ILE A 31 9.91 14.04 -7.70
N MET A 32 9.74 15.10 -6.90
CA MET A 32 8.71 16.11 -7.15
C MET A 32 8.84 16.83 -8.51
N SER A 33 10.05 16.87 -9.07
CA SER A 33 10.34 17.47 -10.38
C SER A 33 9.93 16.61 -11.58
N HIS A 34 9.68 15.30 -11.39
CA HIS A 34 9.41 14.38 -12.50
C HIS A 34 8.00 14.56 -13.10
N SER A 35 7.03 14.94 -12.27
CA SER A 35 5.64 15.15 -12.71
C SER A 35 4.97 16.29 -11.95
N ASP A 36 4.08 17.00 -12.63
CA ASP A 36 3.26 18.02 -12.01
C ASP A 36 2.01 17.43 -11.33
N ASP A 37 1.33 18.24 -10.51
CA ASP A 37 0.15 17.77 -9.78
C ASP A 37 -1.00 17.36 -10.72
N LYS A 38 -1.09 17.91 -11.94
CA LYS A 38 -2.11 17.49 -12.91
C LYS A 38 -1.83 16.09 -13.42
N GLU A 39 -0.57 15.79 -13.75
CA GLU A 39 -0.12 14.45 -14.15
C GLU A 39 -0.36 13.43 -13.03
N ILE A 40 -0.03 13.76 -11.77
CA ILE A 40 -0.34 12.91 -10.62
C ILE A 40 -1.85 12.65 -10.51
N ASN A 41 -2.68 13.69 -10.65
CA ASN A 41 -4.14 13.56 -10.59
C ASN A 41 -4.69 12.69 -11.73
N ILE A 42 -4.13 12.79 -12.93
CA ILE A 42 -4.50 11.96 -14.07
C ILE A 42 -4.14 10.50 -13.81
N ALA A 43 -2.93 10.24 -13.33
CA ALA A 43 -2.47 8.89 -12.98
C ALA A 43 -3.31 8.24 -11.87
N CYS A 44 -3.71 9.01 -10.86
CA CYS A 44 -4.53 8.53 -9.76
C CYS A 44 -6.04 8.47 -10.08
N ARG A 45 -6.46 8.95 -11.26
CA ARG A 45 -7.87 9.11 -11.63
C ARG A 45 -8.64 7.79 -11.56
N GLN A 46 -8.02 6.70 -11.99
CA GLN A 46 -8.67 5.39 -11.97
C GLN A 46 -9.02 4.96 -10.54
N PHE A 47 -8.07 5.05 -9.61
CA PHE A 47 -8.31 4.74 -8.21
C PHE A 47 -9.34 5.69 -7.59
N SER A 48 -9.18 6.99 -7.84
CA SER A 48 -10.08 8.03 -7.31
C SER A 48 -11.54 7.82 -7.71
N ARG A 49 -11.80 7.32 -8.93
CA ARG A 49 -13.15 7.01 -9.44
C ARG A 49 -13.66 5.64 -9.03
N MET A 50 -12.78 4.64 -9.01
CA MET A 50 -13.13 3.24 -8.78
C MET A 50 -13.47 2.97 -7.30
N LEU A 51 -12.69 3.51 -6.37
CA LEU A 51 -12.84 3.24 -4.93
C LEU A 51 -14.25 3.55 -4.39
N PRO A 52 -14.90 4.69 -4.69
CA PRO A 52 -16.29 4.94 -4.29
C PRO A 52 -17.27 3.85 -4.75
N GLN A 53 -17.11 3.39 -5.99
CA GLN A 53 -17.99 2.39 -6.58
C GLN A 53 -17.76 1.02 -5.93
N LEU A 54 -16.50 0.64 -5.73
CA LEU A 54 -16.15 -0.59 -5.01
C LEU A 54 -16.70 -0.58 -3.58
N LEU A 55 -16.57 0.53 -2.85
CA LEU A 55 -17.16 0.63 -1.51
C LEU A 55 -18.69 0.52 -1.55
N ASN A 56 -19.33 1.07 -2.60
CA ASN A 56 -20.77 0.93 -2.79
C ASN A 56 -21.25 -0.49 -3.05
N ILE A 57 -20.42 -1.32 -3.68
CA ILE A 57 -20.73 -2.70 -4.02
C ILE A 57 -20.37 -3.63 -2.86
N MET A 58 -19.21 -3.43 -2.25
CA MET A 58 -18.60 -4.40 -1.30
C MET A 58 -19.06 -4.20 0.14
N VAL A 59 -19.49 -2.99 0.53
CA VAL A 59 -19.94 -2.73 1.91
C VAL A 59 -21.46 -2.96 2.00
N PRO A 60 -21.94 -3.84 2.90
CA PRO A 60 -23.36 -4.10 3.10
C PRO A 60 -24.17 -2.82 3.30
N GLU A 61 -25.35 -2.74 2.68
CA GLU A 61 -26.16 -1.51 2.64
C GLU A 61 -26.49 -0.97 4.04
N ASN A 62 -26.72 -1.85 5.01
CA ASN A 62 -27.00 -1.50 6.40
C ASN A 62 -25.79 -0.91 7.16
N LEU A 63 -24.57 -1.10 6.66
CA LEU A 63 -23.33 -0.59 7.26
C LEU A 63 -22.70 0.55 6.44
N ARG A 64 -23.24 0.82 5.25
CA ARG A 64 -22.58 1.64 4.24
C ARG A 64 -23.02 3.11 4.29
N LYS A 65 -22.04 4.00 4.27
CA LYS A 65 -22.22 5.38 3.80
C LYS A 65 -22.24 5.38 2.26
N LYS A 66 -23.24 5.99 1.62
CA LYS A 66 -23.24 6.10 0.15
C LYS A 66 -22.08 7.00 -0.31
N HIS A 67 -21.22 6.48 -1.18
CA HIS A 67 -20.08 7.20 -1.75
C HIS A 67 -20.38 7.61 -3.20
N ASN A 68 -20.71 8.89 -3.43
CA ASN A 68 -21.08 9.39 -4.76
C ASN A 68 -19.98 10.22 -5.44
N ASN A 69 -18.99 10.66 -4.66
CA ASN A 69 -17.93 11.54 -5.13
C ASN A 69 -16.64 10.76 -5.33
N GLN A 70 -15.82 11.24 -6.27
CA GLN A 70 -14.46 10.76 -6.47
C GLN A 70 -13.61 11.08 -5.23
N PHE A 71 -12.68 10.20 -4.88
CA PHE A 71 -11.78 10.47 -3.76
C PHE A 71 -10.87 11.65 -4.09
N LYS A 72 -10.68 12.54 -3.13
CA LYS A 72 -9.78 13.69 -3.29
C LYS A 72 -8.33 13.21 -3.31
N VAL A 73 -7.62 13.48 -4.39
CA VAL A 73 -6.17 13.21 -4.51
C VAL A 73 -5.39 14.42 -3.99
N THR A 74 -4.37 14.21 -3.18
CA THR A 74 -3.49 15.28 -2.69
C THR A 74 -2.06 14.80 -2.58
N ARG A 75 -1.15 15.46 -3.30
CA ARG A 75 0.29 15.17 -3.22
C ARG A 75 0.87 15.80 -1.96
N LYS A 76 1.61 15.01 -1.19
CA LYS A 76 2.24 15.44 0.05
C LYS A 76 3.54 16.18 -0.26
N LYS A 77 3.75 17.31 0.42
CA LYS A 77 4.95 18.13 0.34
C LYS A 77 5.81 17.92 1.59
N GLY A 78 7.09 18.25 1.51
CA GLY A 78 8.03 18.13 2.64
C GLY A 78 8.38 16.69 3.01
N VAL A 79 8.11 15.75 2.10
CA VAL A 79 8.59 14.36 2.21
C VAL A 79 10.03 14.30 1.72
N PRO A 80 10.84 13.31 2.17
CA PRO A 80 12.17 13.10 1.62
C PRO A 80 12.18 13.12 0.09
N GLN A 81 13.26 13.61 -0.50
CA GLN A 81 13.40 13.65 -1.95
C GLN A 81 14.61 12.81 -2.35
N ASN A 82 14.46 12.17 -3.50
CA ASN A 82 15.41 11.31 -4.14
C ASN A 82 16.01 12.06 -5.34
N LEU A 83 17.33 12.18 -5.38
CA LEU A 83 18.04 12.81 -6.49
C LEU A 83 18.32 11.84 -7.64
N ASN A 84 18.35 10.53 -7.36
CA ASN A 84 18.66 9.47 -8.31
C ASN A 84 17.40 8.72 -8.75
N PRO A 85 16.89 8.90 -9.99
CA PRO A 85 15.60 8.36 -10.39
C PRO A 85 15.39 6.84 -10.17
N GLY A 86 16.47 6.05 -10.21
CA GLY A 86 16.43 4.60 -9.97
C GLY A 86 15.99 4.18 -8.57
N ASP A 87 16.04 5.08 -7.59
CA ASP A 87 15.77 4.77 -6.18
C ASP A 87 14.32 5.03 -5.73
N CYS A 88 13.45 5.53 -6.62
CA CYS A 88 12.06 5.85 -6.29
C CYS A 88 11.28 4.67 -5.69
N GLY A 89 11.62 3.44 -6.06
CA GLY A 89 11.05 2.23 -5.46
C GLY A 89 11.42 2.05 -3.99
N VAL A 90 12.70 2.25 -3.62
CA VAL A 90 13.16 2.15 -2.22
C VAL A 90 12.49 3.20 -1.35
N PHE A 91 12.43 4.45 -1.84
CA PHE A 91 11.73 5.53 -1.15
C PHE A 91 10.23 5.23 -0.98
N SER A 92 9.58 4.73 -2.04
CA SER A 92 8.15 4.36 -1.99
C SER A 92 7.86 3.29 -0.96
N ILE A 93 8.67 2.23 -0.89
CA ILE A 93 8.53 1.16 0.12
C ILE A 93 8.73 1.73 1.52
N LYS A 94 9.77 2.54 1.75
CA LYS A 94 10.01 3.14 3.07
C LYS A 94 8.91 4.12 3.49
N TYR A 95 8.29 4.85 2.57
CA TYR A 95 7.11 5.65 2.89
C TYR A 95 5.95 4.79 3.37
N ILE A 96 5.66 3.68 2.66
CA ILE A 96 4.59 2.76 3.03
C ILE A 96 4.85 2.17 4.42
N GLU A 97 6.08 1.72 4.69
CA GLU A 97 6.48 1.17 5.99
C GLU A 97 6.30 2.20 7.11
N CYS A 98 6.80 3.42 6.94
CA CYS A 98 6.66 4.48 7.94
C CYS A 98 5.18 4.84 8.19
N LEU A 99 4.37 4.91 7.14
CA LEU A 99 2.92 5.18 7.26
C LEU A 99 2.19 4.04 7.98
N ALA A 100 2.54 2.79 7.69
CA ALA A 100 1.95 1.62 8.33
C ALA A 100 2.32 1.53 9.83
N LEU A 101 3.57 1.87 10.17
CA LEU A 101 4.06 1.88 11.55
C LEU A 101 3.71 3.17 12.32
N GLY A 102 3.18 4.19 11.64
CA GLY A 102 2.87 5.50 12.24
C GLY A 102 4.11 6.29 12.67
N CYS A 103 5.28 6.05 12.05
CA CYS A 103 6.52 6.76 12.35
C CYS A 103 6.85 7.84 11.31
N THR A 104 7.85 8.67 11.63
CA THR A 104 8.33 9.73 10.74
C THR A 104 9.15 9.16 9.59
N PHE A 105 9.40 9.97 8.57
CA PHE A 105 10.28 9.62 7.44
C PHE A 105 11.77 9.88 7.74
N ASP A 106 12.13 9.96 9.02
CA ASP A 106 13.49 10.25 9.43
C ASP A 106 14.42 9.13 8.99
N GLY A 107 15.57 9.51 8.44
CA GLY A 107 16.54 8.56 7.91
C GLY A 107 16.19 7.99 6.54
N ILE A 108 15.25 8.56 5.79
CA ILE A 108 15.14 8.28 4.35
C ILE A 108 15.90 9.37 3.59
N CYS A 109 17.01 9.03 2.93
CA CYS A 109 17.74 9.96 2.06
C CYS A 109 18.69 9.23 1.12
N ASP A 110 19.21 9.94 0.11
CA ASP A 110 20.15 9.35 -0.86
C ASP A 110 21.41 8.75 -0.22
N LYS A 111 21.87 9.30 0.92
CA LYS A 111 23.11 8.86 1.59
C LYS A 111 23.03 7.45 2.18
N ASN A 112 21.83 6.95 2.46
CA ASN A 112 21.64 5.64 3.07
C ASN A 112 20.72 4.72 2.26
N VAL A 113 20.37 5.12 1.03
CA VAL A 113 19.46 4.36 0.17
C VAL A 113 19.95 2.95 -0.13
N ASP A 114 21.26 2.75 -0.30
CA ASP A 114 21.84 1.42 -0.52
C ASP A 114 21.63 0.52 0.70
N ARG A 115 21.87 1.04 1.91
CA ARG A 115 21.61 0.30 3.16
C ARG A 115 20.12 -0.01 3.33
N LEU A 116 19.25 0.92 2.95
CA LEU A 116 17.80 0.70 2.98
C LEU A 116 17.40 -0.39 1.98
N ARG A 117 18.00 -0.41 0.79
CA ARG A 117 17.79 -1.45 -0.23
C ARG A 117 18.22 -2.82 0.28
N ASP A 118 19.41 -2.93 0.86
CA ASP A 118 19.94 -4.17 1.43
C ASP A 118 19.04 -4.70 2.56
N ARG A 119 18.56 -3.79 3.40
CA ARG A 119 17.63 -4.13 4.49
C ARG A 119 16.31 -4.66 3.95
N ILE A 120 15.68 -3.96 3.00
CA ILE A 120 14.41 -4.40 2.38
C ILE A 120 14.58 -5.76 1.71
N ALA A 121 15.69 -5.97 0.99
CA ALA A 121 15.98 -7.26 0.35
C ALA A 121 16.12 -8.37 1.41
N SER A 122 16.89 -8.12 2.47
CA SER A 122 17.11 -9.08 3.55
C SER A 122 15.81 -9.45 4.28
N GLU A 123 14.98 -8.46 4.59
CA GLU A 123 13.65 -8.65 5.20
C GLU A 123 12.76 -9.48 4.27
N LEU A 124 12.70 -9.16 2.98
CA LEU A 124 11.91 -9.93 2.01
C LEU A 124 12.37 -11.39 1.88
N PHE A 125 13.68 -11.64 1.88
CA PHE A 125 14.22 -13.01 1.85
C PHE A 125 13.88 -13.80 3.10
N ALA A 126 13.96 -13.18 4.28
CA ALA A 126 13.62 -13.84 5.54
C ALA A 126 12.13 -14.28 5.57
N GLU A 127 11.21 -13.44 5.09
CA GLU A 127 9.78 -13.76 5.00
C GLU A 127 9.49 -14.95 4.06
N LEU A 128 10.24 -15.07 2.95
CA LEU A 128 10.10 -16.21 2.03
C LEU A 128 10.53 -17.53 2.69
N ASP A 129 11.64 -17.53 3.41
CA ASP A 129 12.16 -18.71 4.11
C ASP A 129 11.21 -19.20 5.21
N GLU A 130 10.53 -18.27 5.91
CA GLU A 130 9.53 -18.62 6.93
C GLU A 130 8.29 -19.28 6.32
N HIS A 131 7.79 -18.76 5.20
CA HIS A 131 6.66 -19.36 4.50
C HIS A 131 6.97 -20.70 3.81
N GLU A 132 8.21 -20.94 3.39
CA GLU A 132 8.62 -22.27 2.91
C GLU A 132 8.65 -23.30 4.05
N LYS A 133 9.09 -22.91 5.24
CA LYS A 133 9.04 -23.76 6.44
C LYS A 133 7.60 -24.06 6.85
N GLU A 134 6.70 -23.07 6.80
CA GLU A 134 5.27 -23.26 7.09
C GLU A 134 4.58 -24.17 6.06
N ARG A 135 4.97 -24.10 4.78
CA ARG A 135 4.45 -24.99 3.72
C ARG A 135 4.97 -26.42 3.79
N THR A 136 6.15 -26.62 4.37
CA THR A 136 6.79 -27.94 4.50
C THR A 136 6.58 -28.56 5.87
N ASP A 137 5.87 -27.89 6.78
CA ASP A 137 5.44 -28.45 8.06
C ASP A 137 4.50 -29.64 7.80
N PRO A 138 4.89 -30.88 8.17
CA PRO A 138 4.03 -32.06 8.02
C PRO A 138 2.78 -32.01 8.91
N PHE A 139 2.67 -31.04 9.83
CA PHE A 139 1.51 -30.80 10.68
C PHE A 139 0.97 -29.38 10.53
N PRO A 140 0.33 -29.04 9.40
CA PRO A 140 -0.35 -27.75 9.26
C PRO A 140 -1.39 -27.62 10.37
N HIS A 141 -1.40 -26.50 11.09
CA HIS A 141 -2.36 -26.24 12.15
C HIS A 141 -3.79 -26.39 11.63
N GLY A 142 -4.37 -27.56 11.91
CA GLY A 142 -5.66 -27.99 11.42
C GLY A 142 -6.78 -27.20 12.05
N LYS A 143 -7.67 -26.72 11.17
CA LYS A 143 -9.03 -26.35 11.51
C LYS A 143 -9.72 -27.53 12.19
N ASP A 144 -10.27 -27.30 13.37
CA ASP A 144 -11.45 -28.00 13.88
C ASP A 144 -11.92 -27.25 15.12
N LYS A 145 -12.98 -26.44 15.01
CA LYS A 145 -14.10 -26.30 15.97
C LYS A 145 -15.23 -25.50 15.30
N ASP A 146 -16.00 -26.15 14.45
CA ASP A 146 -17.39 -25.74 14.16
C ASP A 146 -18.20 -26.96 13.72
N HIS A 147 -18.68 -27.75 14.69
CA HIS A 147 -20.08 -28.19 14.79
C HIS A 147 -20.26 -29.13 15.98
N LEU A 148 -21.01 -28.68 16.98
CA LEU A 148 -22.07 -29.47 17.62
C LEU A 148 -22.91 -28.51 18.48
N ILE A 149 -24.04 -28.11 17.89
CA ILE A 149 -25.16 -27.52 18.59
C ILE A 149 -25.82 -28.67 19.36
N THR A 150 -25.98 -28.54 20.67
CA THR A 150 -27.18 -29.04 21.36
C THR A 150 -27.35 -28.31 22.68
N ALA A 151 -28.43 -27.55 22.76
CA ALA A 151 -29.01 -27.15 24.04
C ALA A 151 -29.49 -28.41 24.77
N THR A 152 -29.21 -28.52 26.07
CA THR A 152 -30.09 -29.12 27.09
C THR A 152 -29.62 -28.67 28.47
N GLN A 153 -30.62 -28.25 29.28
CA GLN A 153 -30.63 -27.99 30.72
C GLN A 153 -29.65 -28.84 31.55
N ILE A 154 -28.99 -28.27 32.57
CA ILE A 154 -29.46 -28.13 33.97
C ILE A 154 -28.84 -26.85 34.55
#